data_AF-A0A3D0SND8-F1
#
_entry.id   AF-A0A3D0SND8-F1
#
_cell.length_a   1.000
_cell.length_b   1.000
_cell.length_c   1.000
_cell.angle_alpha   90.00
_cell.angle_beta   90.00
_cell.angle_gamma   90.00
#
_symmetry.space_group_name_H-M   'P 1'
#
loop_
_entity.id
_entity.type
_entity.pdbx_description
1 polymer ?
#
loop_
_entity_poly.entity_id
_entity_poly.type
_entity_poly.pdbx_seq_one_letter_code
_entity_poly.pdbx_strand_id
1 'polypeptide(L)'
;ACRSLGLNPTTIKLSAFGFGASTAGFAGAFFAARQGFINPESFTFIESAIVLAIVVLGGMGSQIGVILAAIALTALPEIARQFAEYRMLIFGLVLVLMMIWRPQGLLPATRPRLELPAPAETL
;
A
#
# COMPACT_ATOMS: atom_id res chain seq x y z
N ALA A 1 1.65 3.18 -24.90
CA ALA A 1 2.13 1.78 -24.92
C ALA A 1 1.01 0.81 -25.29
N CYS A 2 0.15 0.35 -24.38
CA CYS A 2 -0.89 -0.65 -24.71
C CYS A 2 -1.87 -0.23 -25.82
N ARG A 3 -2.32 1.04 -25.80
CA ARG A 3 -3.22 1.57 -26.85
C ARG A 3 -2.56 1.63 -28.23
N SER A 4 -1.23 1.77 -28.27
CA SER A 4 -0.41 1.78 -29.49
C SER A 4 -0.19 0.37 -30.06
N LEU A 5 -0.37 -0.66 -29.22
CA LEU A 5 -0.24 -2.09 -29.57
C LEU A 5 -1.60 -2.72 -29.89
N GLY A 6 -2.68 -1.93 -30.01
CA GLY A 6 -4.04 -2.43 -30.23
C GLY A 6 -4.67 -3.13 -29.01
N LEU A 7 -4.01 -3.11 -27.85
CA LEU A 7 -4.46 -3.78 -26.63
C LEU A 7 -5.36 -2.86 -25.80
N ASN A 8 -6.47 -3.41 -25.30
CA ASN A 8 -7.38 -2.68 -24.43
C ASN A 8 -6.70 -2.43 -23.06
N PRO A 9 -6.40 -1.17 -22.70
CA PRO A 9 -5.71 -0.86 -21.45
C PRO A 9 -6.54 -1.22 -20.21
N THR A 10 -7.87 -1.26 -20.34
CA THR A 10 -8.78 -1.61 -19.25
C THR A 10 -8.63 -3.07 -18.87
N THR A 11 -8.57 -3.99 -19.83
CA THR A 11 -8.42 -5.42 -19.56
C THR A 11 -7.09 -5.73 -18.88
N ILE A 12 -5.99 -5.10 -19.32
CA ILE A 12 -4.66 -5.30 -18.72
C ILE A 12 -4.59 -4.74 -17.30
N LYS A 13 -5.18 -3.57 -17.04
CA LYS A 13 -5.24 -3.01 -15.68
C LYS A 13 -6.16 -3.84 -14.77
N LEU A 14 -7.29 -4.30 -15.30
CA LEU A 14 -8.26 -5.09 -14.53
C LEU A 14 -7.70 -6.46 -14.17
N SER A 15 -6.98 -7.14 -15.08
CA SER A 15 -6.34 -8.41 -14.77
C SER A 15 -5.24 -8.24 -13.72
N ALA A 16 -4.38 -7.22 -13.85
CA ALA A 16 -3.35 -6.92 -12.86
C ALA A 16 -3.96 -6.61 -11.47
N PHE A 17 -5.04 -5.82 -11.42
CA PHE A 17 -5.78 -5.56 -10.19
C PHE A 17 -6.44 -6.82 -9.62
N GLY A 18 -7.06 -7.64 -10.48
CA GLY A 18 -7.71 -8.88 -10.08
C GLY A 18 -6.73 -9.87 -9.44
N PHE A 19 -5.52 -10.01 -9.98
CA PHE A 19 -4.48 -10.83 -9.35
C PHE A 19 -4.11 -10.31 -7.95
N GLY A 20 -3.87 -9.01 -7.79
CA GLY A 20 -3.55 -8.42 -6.48
C GLY A 20 -4.69 -8.55 -5.46
N ALA A 21 -5.92 -8.26 -5.89
CA ALA A 21 -7.11 -8.35 -5.05
C ALA A 21 -7.38 -9.79 -4.59
N SER A 22 -7.13 -10.79 -5.45
CA SER A 22 -7.35 -12.19 -5.11
C SER A 22 -6.42 -12.66 -3.97
N THR A 23 -5.14 -12.30 -4.00
CA THR A 23 -4.19 -12.61 -2.92
C THR A 23 -4.54 -11.89 -1.62
N ALA A 24 -4.94 -10.62 -1.69
CA ALA A 24 -5.37 -9.86 -0.51
C ALA A 24 -6.63 -10.47 0.13
N GLY A 25 -7.61 -10.87 -0.68
CA GLY A 25 -8.84 -11.52 -0.23
C GLY A 25 -8.57 -12.88 0.41
N PHE A 26 -7.66 -13.68 -0.17
CA PHE A 26 -7.28 -14.97 0.39
C PHE A 26 -6.60 -14.84 1.75
N ALA A 27 -5.68 -13.87 1.90
CA ALA A 27 -5.05 -13.56 3.19
C ALA A 27 -6.08 -13.12 4.25
N GLY A 28 -7.04 -12.27 3.89
CA GLY A 28 -8.11 -11.82 4.79
C GLY A 28 -9.04 -12.95 5.23
N ALA A 29 -9.42 -13.85 4.31
CA ALA A 29 -10.24 -15.01 4.63
C ALA A 29 -9.53 -15.96 5.62
N PHE A 30 -8.23 -16.19 5.43
CA PHE A 30 -7.43 -17.01 6.34
C PHE A 30 -7.29 -16.37 7.72
N PHE A 31 -7.12 -15.05 7.77
CA PHE A 31 -7.08 -14.28 9.02
C PHE A 31 -8.41 -14.36 9.78
N ALA A 32 -9.55 -14.17 9.10
CA ALA A 32 -10.87 -14.29 9.71
C ALA A 32 -11.14 -15.70 10.26
N ALA A 33 -10.75 -16.75 9.53
CA ALA A 33 -10.89 -18.14 9.97
C ALA A 33 -10.01 -18.45 11.21
N ARG A 34 -8.82 -17.84 11.30
CA ARG A 34 -7.92 -17.97 12.47
C ARG A 34 -8.44 -17.25 13.71
N GLN A 35 -9.12 -16.11 13.54
CA GLN A 35 -9.58 -15.30 14.68
C GLN A 35 -10.80 -15.92 15.39
N GLY A 36 -11.64 -16.67 14.66
CA GLY A 36 -12.76 -17.46 15.21
C GLY A 36 -13.93 -16.66 15.81
N PHE A 37 -13.67 -15.44 16.29
CA PHE A 37 -14.63 -14.51 16.86
C PHE A 37 -14.25 -13.08 16.42
N ILE A 38 -15.15 -12.41 15.69
CA ILE A 38 -14.93 -11.05 15.20
C ILE A 38 -15.53 -10.10 16.23
N ASN A 39 -14.68 -9.55 17.11
CA ASN A 39 -15.09 -8.46 17.98
C ASN A 39 -15.06 -7.13 17.20
N PRO A 40 -16.12 -6.30 17.24
CA PRO A 40 -16.15 -5.02 16.53
C PRO A 40 -15.09 -4.03 17.05
N GLU A 41 -14.55 -4.25 18.25
CA GLU A 41 -13.40 -3.50 18.77
C GLU A 41 -12.09 -3.79 18.02
N SER A 42 -11.95 -4.94 17.37
CA SER A 42 -10.76 -5.28 16.60
C SER A 42 -10.72 -4.61 15.22
N PHE A 43 -11.85 -4.08 14.72
CA PHE A 43 -11.93 -3.37 13.43
C PHE A 43 -12.26 -1.89 13.64
N THR A 44 -11.57 -1.25 14.58
CA THR A 44 -11.74 0.19 14.81
C THR A 44 -11.09 1.01 13.69
N PHE A 45 -11.43 2.29 13.62
CA PHE A 45 -10.83 3.26 12.69
C PHE A 45 -9.30 3.23 12.68
N ILE A 46 -8.68 2.94 13.83
CA ILE A 46 -7.22 2.85 13.98
C ILE A 46 -6.61 1.73 13.14
N GLU A 47 -7.23 0.55 13.05
CA GLU A 47 -6.71 -0.53 12.20
C GLU A 47 -6.70 -0.13 10.73
N SER A 48 -7.77 0.52 10.26
CA SER A 48 -7.82 1.05 8.89
C SER A 48 -6.75 2.12 8.66
N ALA A 49 -6.50 2.98 9.65
CA ALA A 49 -5.45 3.99 9.60
C ALA A 49 -4.04 3.38 9.58
N ILE A 50 -3.79 2.28 10.31
CA ILE A 50 -2.52 1.52 10.28
C ILE A 50 -2.27 0.99 8.87
N VAL A 51 -3.25 0.32 8.27
CA VAL A 51 -3.13 -0.23 6.91
C VAL A 51 -2.83 0.86 5.90
N LEU A 52 -3.50 2.02 6.00
CA LEU A 52 -3.21 3.19 5.17
C LEU A 52 -1.80 3.73 5.43
N ALA A 53 -1.37 3.86 6.68
CA ALA A 53 -0.04 4.34 7.03
C ALA A 53 1.07 3.44 6.47
N ILE A 54 0.89 2.12 6.49
CA ILE A 54 1.81 1.14 5.88
C ILE A 54 1.99 1.42 4.38
N VAL A 55 0.89 1.61 3.65
CA VAL A 55 0.94 1.86 2.20
C VAL A 55 1.54 3.22 1.88
N VAL A 56 1.22 4.25 2.66
CA VAL A 56 1.74 5.60 2.45
C VAL A 56 3.25 5.65 2.80
N LEU A 57 3.69 5.02 3.90
CA LEU A 57 5.11 4.92 4.29
C LEU A 57 5.93 4.12 3.27
N GLY A 58 5.37 3.01 2.78
CA GLY A 58 5.99 2.20 1.74
C GLY A 58 6.07 2.89 0.37
N GLY A 59 5.14 3.81 0.10
CA GLY A 59 5.04 4.58 -1.15
C GLY A 59 4.19 3.87 -2.22
N MET A 60 3.32 4.61 -2.90
CA MET A 60 2.36 4.09 -3.91
C MET A 60 3.01 3.44 -5.16
N GLY A 61 4.33 3.39 -5.25
CA GLY A 61 5.08 2.92 -6.42
C GLY A 61 6.09 1.80 -6.17
N SER A 62 6.28 1.32 -4.93
CA SER A 62 7.29 0.31 -4.59
C SER A 62 6.74 -0.82 -3.74
N GLN A 63 6.63 -2.03 -4.32
CA GLN A 63 6.17 -3.23 -3.59
C GLN A 63 7.12 -3.58 -2.43
N ILE A 64 8.43 -3.45 -2.62
CA ILE A 64 9.44 -3.74 -1.58
C ILE A 64 9.34 -2.74 -0.42
N GLY A 65 9.10 -1.45 -0.73
CA GLY A 65 8.90 -0.41 0.29
C GLY A 65 7.69 -0.69 1.17
N VAL A 66 6.56 -1.12 0.58
CA VAL A 66 5.34 -1.48 1.33
C VAL A 66 5.55 -2.70 2.22
N ILE A 67 6.26 -3.74 1.75
CA ILE A 67 6.53 -4.93 2.56
C ILE A 67 7.39 -4.58 3.78
N LEU A 68 8.43 -3.77 3.60
CA LEU A 68 9.34 -3.37 4.69
C LEU A 68 8.61 -2.44 5.69
N ALA A 69 7.78 -1.52 5.18
CA ALA A 69 6.90 -0.68 6.00
C ALA A 69 5.88 -1.51 6.79
N ALA A 70 5.28 -2.56 6.20
CA ALA A 70 4.33 -3.42 6.87
C ALA A 70 4.97 -4.14 8.06
N ILE A 71 6.17 -4.70 7.88
CA ILE A 71 6.90 -5.37 8.97
C ILE A 71 7.27 -4.37 10.07
N ALA A 72 7.83 -3.22 9.69
CA ALA A 72 8.26 -2.21 10.66
C ALA A 72 7.09 -1.61 11.45
N LEU A 73 6.02 -1.17 10.77
CA LEU A 73 4.85 -0.58 11.41
C LEU A 73 3.93 -1.59 12.08
N THR A 74 4.06 -2.90 11.84
CA THR A 74 3.35 -3.89 12.64
C THR A 74 4.14 -4.22 13.92
N ALA A 75 5.46 -4.41 13.82
CA ALA A 75 6.29 -4.76 14.97
C ALA A 75 6.43 -3.61 15.99
N LEU A 76 6.56 -2.37 15.52
CA LEU A 76 6.83 -1.21 16.37
C LEU A 76 5.68 -0.86 17.34
N PRO A 77 4.41 -0.77 16.92
CA PRO A 77 3.29 -0.51 17.82
C PRO A 77 2.89 -1.73 18.66
N GLU A 78 3.18 -2.96 18.23
CA GLU A 78 2.93 -4.16 19.05
C GLU A 78 3.76 -4.14 20.35
N ILE A 79 4.98 -3.60 20.28
CA ILE A 79 5.86 -3.39 21.45
C ILE A 79 5.40 -2.17 22.26
N ALA A 80 4.93 -1.11 21.60
CA ALA A 80 4.40 0.10 22.25
C ALA A 80 2.95 -0.05 22.76
N ARG A 81 2.35 -1.24 22.62
CA ARG A 81 0.93 -1.54 22.93
C ARG A 81 0.54 -1.28 24.39
N GLN A 82 1.52 -1.16 25.29
CA GLN A 82 1.31 -0.84 26.70
C GLN A 82 0.83 0.61 26.96
N PHE A 83 0.98 1.55 26.01
CA PHE A 83 0.54 2.95 26.17
C PHE A 83 -0.82 3.24 25.49
N ALA A 84 -1.82 2.38 25.74
CA ALA A 84 -3.09 2.32 25.00
C ALA A 84 -3.97 3.58 25.04
N GLU A 85 -3.85 4.47 26.04
CA GLU A 85 -4.71 5.66 26.20
C GLU A 85 -4.41 6.79 25.20
N TYR A 86 -3.15 6.97 24.78
CA TYR A 86 -2.79 8.06 23.84
C TYR A 86 -2.87 7.65 22.36
N ARG A 87 -3.30 6.42 22.08
CA ARG A 87 -3.23 5.81 20.75
C ARG A 87 -3.95 6.61 19.67
N MET A 88 -5.12 7.17 19.99
CA MET A 88 -5.96 7.88 19.01
C MET A 88 -5.39 9.26 18.61
N LEU A 89 -4.80 9.97 19.58
CA LEU A 89 -4.18 11.29 19.37
C LEU A 89 -2.84 11.16 18.66
N ILE A 90 -2.04 10.16 19.05
CA ILE A 90 -0.75 9.87 18.41
C ILE A 90 -0.97 9.39 16.96
N PHE A 91 -2.00 8.59 16.67
CA PHE A 91 -2.30 8.15 15.30
C PHE A 91 -2.62 9.30 14.35
N GLY A 92 -3.53 10.20 14.76
CA GLY A 92 -3.89 11.37 13.95
C GLY A 92 -2.68 12.28 13.73
N LEU A 93 -1.88 12.49 14.77
CA LEU A 93 -0.68 13.32 14.69
C LEU A 93 0.41 12.69 13.82
N VAL A 94 0.59 11.36 13.88
CA VAL A 94 1.50 10.61 13.01
C VAL A 94 1.06 10.69 11.55
N LEU A 95 -0.24 10.52 11.23
CA LEU A 95 -0.75 10.67 9.86
C LEU A 95 -0.47 12.07 9.29
N VAL A 96 -0.72 13.11 10.09
CA VAL A 96 -0.49 14.51 9.69
C VAL A 96 1.00 14.80 9.52
N LEU A 97 1.83 14.39 10.49
CA LEU A 97 3.29 14.51 10.36
C LEU A 97 3.80 13.77 9.13
N MET A 98 3.25 12.61 8.82
CA MET A 98 3.69 11.80 7.68
C MET A 98 3.34 12.45 6.33
N MET A 99 2.15 13.05 6.22
CA MET A 99 1.76 13.89 5.08
C MET A 99 2.69 15.09 4.90
N ILE A 100 3.15 15.69 6.00
CA ILE A 100 4.07 16.84 6.00
C ILE A 100 5.49 16.42 5.63
N TRP A 101 5.97 15.30 6.18
CA TRP A 101 7.41 15.00 6.14
C TRP A 101 7.89 14.40 4.84
N ARG A 102 7.09 13.63 4.08
CA ARG A 102 7.38 13.24 2.67
C ARG A 102 6.28 12.34 2.05
N PRO A 103 5.48 12.85 1.09
CA PRO A 103 4.42 12.10 0.43
C PRO A 103 4.90 11.11 -0.66
N GLN A 104 6.21 10.83 -0.77
CA GLN A 104 6.79 9.99 -1.84
C GLN A 104 7.29 8.59 -1.39
N GLY A 105 7.18 8.23 -0.11
CA GLY A 105 7.61 6.93 0.43
C GLY A 105 9.14 6.74 0.51
N LEU A 106 9.58 5.65 1.15
CA LEU A 106 11.00 5.35 1.42
C LEU A 106 11.87 5.07 0.18
N LEU A 107 11.27 4.69 -0.95
CA LEU A 107 11.96 4.41 -2.20
C LEU A 107 11.20 5.06 -3.37
N PRO A 108 11.72 6.16 -3.96
CA PRO A 108 11.15 6.76 -5.16
C PRO A 108 11.16 5.70 -6.27
N ALA A 109 9.99 5.42 -6.84
CA ALA A 109 9.92 4.62 -8.06
C ALA A 109 10.60 5.40 -9.18
N THR A 110 11.87 5.09 -9.44
CA THR A 110 12.56 5.50 -10.67
C THR A 110 11.79 4.87 -11.82
N ARG A 111 10.82 5.58 -12.37
CA ARG A 111 10.19 5.21 -13.63
C ARG A 111 11.29 5.34 -14.68
N PRO A 112 11.76 4.25 -15.31
CA PRO A 112 12.59 4.38 -16.49
C PRO A 112 11.70 5.07 -17.52
N ARG A 113 12.00 6.34 -17.79
CA ARG A 113 11.44 7.06 -18.91
C ARG A 113 11.95 6.33 -20.14
N LEU A 114 11.16 5.38 -20.67
CA LEU A 114 11.37 4.87 -22.01
C LEU A 114 11.11 6.03 -22.96
N GLU A 115 12.17 6.77 -23.27
CA GLU A 115 12.24 7.62 -24.43
C GLU A 115 12.16 6.68 -25.64
N LEU A 116 11.03 6.73 -26.34
CA LEU A 116 10.88 6.01 -27.60
C LEU A 116 11.85 6.65 -28.60
N PRO A 117 12.71 5.87 -29.27
CA PRO A 117 13.47 6.36 -30.41
C PRO A 117 12.48 6.95 -31.41
N ALA A 118 12.69 8.21 -31.80
CA ALA A 118 11.90 8.88 -32.81
C ALA A 118 11.83 7.98 -34.07
N PRO A 119 10.67 7.84 -34.72
CA PRO A 119 10.58 7.10 -35.96
C PRO A 119 11.56 7.74 -36.94
N ALA A 120 12.47 6.93 -37.49
CA ALA A 120 13.36 7.36 -38.55
C ALA A 120 12.50 7.74 -39.75
N GLU A 121 12.23 9.04 -39.87
CA GLU A 121 11.94 9.67 -41.16
C GLU A 121 13.17 9.49 -42.04
N THR A 122 13.17 8.45 -42.87
CA THR A 122 14.04 8.41 -44.05
C THR A 122 13.30 7.68 -45.17
N LEU A 123 12.74 8.52 -46.06
CA LEU A 123 12.70 8.43 -47.54
C LEU A 123 12.54 7.05 -48.20
#